data_AF-A0A4R5YN73-F1
#
_entry.id   AF-A0A4R5YN73-F1
#
_cell.length_a   1.000
_cell.length_b   1.000
_cell.length_c   1.000
_cell.angle_alpha   90.00
_cell.angle_beta   90.00
_cell.angle_gamma   90.00
#
_symmetry.space_group_name_H-M   'P 1'
#
loop_
_entity.id
_entity.type
_entity.pdbx_description
1 polymer ?
#
loop_
_entity_poly.entity_id
_entity_poly.type
_entity_poly.pdbx_seq_one_letter_code
_entity_poly.pdbx_strand_id
1 'polypeptide(L)'
;MRTRQHTTTLENLRMPVQAKLAAAWSSLMFFYIYIDYFHLYQPGAIDQIRGGGIFEFDITPALMTVFVVVVGIPALMVMLSMALPARVNRAVNLVVASLYIPVTVFNAAGASWDWAVYYGFHIGLEVLLLAFIWRSAWTWPRTASPAIMAASPDREAARI
;
A
#
# COMPACT_ATOMS: atom_id res chain seq x y z
N MET A 1 36.22 -5.74 39.64
CA MET A 1 34.83 -5.27 39.49
C MET A 1 34.63 -4.82 38.05
N ARG A 2 33.83 -5.54 37.25
CA ARG A 2 33.46 -5.15 35.88
C ARG A 2 31.99 -4.75 35.91
N THR A 3 31.71 -3.47 35.75
CA THR A 3 30.37 -2.93 35.58
C THR A 3 29.79 -3.45 34.27
N ARG A 4 28.78 -4.30 34.35
CA ARG A 4 28.03 -4.81 33.21
C ARG A 4 27.18 -3.65 32.69
N GLN A 5 27.57 -3.04 31.57
CA GLN A 5 26.71 -2.07 30.89
C GLN A 5 25.45 -2.80 30.43
N HIS A 6 24.30 -2.42 30.98
CA HIS A 6 23.00 -2.82 30.47
C HIS A 6 22.75 -2.04 29.18
N THR A 7 23.09 -2.63 28.04
CA THR A 7 22.59 -2.16 26.74
C THR A 7 21.09 -2.44 26.74
N THR A 8 20.26 -1.41 26.95
CA THR A 8 18.81 -1.50 26.79
C THR A 8 18.52 -1.89 25.34
N THR A 9 18.29 -3.17 25.13
CA THR A 9 18.00 -3.72 23.80
C THR A 9 16.59 -3.26 23.43
N LEU A 10 16.43 -2.62 22.27
CA LEU A 10 15.11 -2.19 21.80
C LEU A 10 14.20 -3.41 21.61
N GLU A 11 13.00 -3.37 22.19
CA GLU A 11 12.03 -4.45 22.07
C GLU A 11 11.49 -4.53 20.63
N ASN A 12 11.62 -5.71 20.01
CA ASN A 12 11.12 -5.95 18.66
C ASN A 12 9.92 -6.90 18.71
N LEU A 13 8.72 -6.32 18.82
CA LEU A 13 7.47 -7.07 18.82
C LEU A 13 7.18 -7.64 17.42
N ARG A 14 6.72 -8.88 17.36
CA ARG A 14 6.29 -9.50 16.09
C ARG A 14 5.06 -8.78 15.55
N MET A 15 5.26 -7.92 14.56
CA MET A 15 4.15 -7.24 13.88
C MET A 15 3.35 -8.21 12.99
N PRO A 16 2.01 -8.22 13.09
CA PRO A 16 1.16 -9.00 12.19
C PRO A 16 1.28 -8.49 10.75
N VAL A 17 1.15 -9.39 9.77
CA VAL A 17 1.27 -9.06 8.33
C VAL A 17 0.21 -8.02 7.93
N GLN A 18 -0.98 -8.11 8.51
CA GLN A 18 -2.07 -7.13 8.39
C GLN A 18 -1.59 -5.70 8.64
N ALA A 19 -0.89 -5.47 9.75
CA ALA A 19 -0.42 -4.14 10.12
C ALA A 19 0.64 -3.62 9.15
N LYS A 20 1.50 -4.50 8.63
CA LYS A 20 2.49 -4.13 7.59
C LYS A 20 1.81 -3.73 6.28
N LEU A 21 0.78 -4.47 5.87
CA LEU A 21 -0.01 -4.17 4.67
C LEU A 21 -0.76 -2.85 4.83
N ALA A 22 -1.45 -2.65 5.96
CA ALA A 22 -2.16 -1.41 6.26
C ALA A 22 -1.21 -0.20 6.29
N ALA A 23 -0.06 -0.33 6.95
CA ALA A 23 0.95 0.72 6.97
C ALA A 23 1.46 1.06 5.56
N ALA A 24 1.72 0.05 4.72
CA ALA A 24 2.19 0.27 3.35
C ALA A 24 1.13 0.94 2.46
N TRP A 25 -0.14 0.54 2.56
CA TRP A 25 -1.24 1.23 1.87
C TRP A 25 -1.40 2.68 2.35
N SER A 26 -1.28 2.93 3.65
CA SER A 26 -1.31 4.30 4.19
C SER A 26 -0.14 5.14 3.66
N SER A 27 1.07 4.58 3.63
CA SER A 27 2.23 5.26 3.04
C SER A 27 2.01 5.58 1.57
N LEU A 28 1.48 4.64 0.79
CA LEU A 28 1.15 4.87 -0.62
C LEU A 28 0.11 5.99 -0.78
N MET A 29 -0.94 5.98 0.04
CA MET A 29 -1.96 7.03 0.04
C MET A 29 -1.39 8.40 0.37
N PHE A 30 -0.46 8.50 1.33
CA PHE A 30 0.20 9.78 1.61
C PHE A 30 1.02 10.27 0.42
N PHE A 31 1.73 9.38 -0.29
CA PHE A 31 2.41 9.75 -1.53
C PHE A 31 1.44 10.28 -2.57
N TYR A 32 0.37 9.54 -2.89
CA TYR A 32 -0.65 9.99 -3.86
C TYR A 32 -1.21 11.36 -3.52
N ILE A 33 -1.61 11.59 -2.26
CA ILE A 33 -2.16 12.88 -1.83
C ILE A 33 -1.16 14.02 -2.08
N TYR A 34 0.11 13.85 -1.69
CA TYR A 34 1.10 14.91 -1.87
C TYR A 34 1.55 15.08 -3.33
N ILE A 35 1.61 14.01 -4.11
CA ILE A 35 1.98 14.07 -5.53
C ILE A 35 0.87 14.75 -6.33
N ASP A 36 -0.40 14.40 -6.08
CA ASP A 36 -1.56 15.10 -6.66
C ASP A 36 -1.55 16.59 -6.29
N TYR A 37 -1.21 16.89 -5.03
CA TYR A 37 -1.05 18.27 -4.58
C TYR A 37 0.11 18.98 -5.31
N PHE A 38 1.24 18.31 -5.52
CA PHE A 38 2.38 18.88 -6.25
C PHE A 38 2.14 19.04 -7.74
N HIS A 39 1.27 18.23 -8.34
CA HIS A 39 0.84 18.40 -9.72
C HIS A 39 0.21 19.79 -9.94
N LEU A 40 -0.49 20.35 -8.94
CA LEU A 40 -1.03 21.71 -9.01
C LEU A 40 0.05 22.80 -9.18
N TYR A 41 1.29 22.53 -8.75
CA TYR A 41 2.41 23.46 -8.94
C TYR A 41 3.11 23.30 -10.30
N GLN A 42 2.76 22.29 -11.09
CA GLN A 42 3.32 22.15 -12.42
C GLN A 42 2.82 23.28 -13.34
N PRO A 43 3.69 23.87 -14.17
CA PRO A 43 3.31 24.95 -15.08
C PRO A 43 2.10 24.56 -15.94
N GLY A 44 1.09 25.44 -15.97
CA GLY A 44 -0.13 25.24 -16.75
C GLY A 44 -1.22 24.37 -16.08
N ALA A 45 -0.92 23.61 -15.03
CA ALA A 45 -1.90 22.71 -14.40
C ALA A 45 -3.09 23.48 -13.79
N ILE A 46 -2.83 24.54 -13.01
CA ILE A 46 -3.90 25.37 -12.44
C ILE A 46 -4.72 26.07 -13.53
N ASP A 47 -4.07 26.58 -14.58
CA ASP A 47 -4.78 27.27 -15.66
C ASP A 47 -5.69 26.31 -16.43
N GLN A 48 -5.23 25.08 -16.67
CA GLN A 48 -6.03 24.02 -17.25
C GLN A 48 -7.27 23.70 -16.41
N ILE A 49 -7.10 23.53 -15.09
CA ILE A 49 -8.18 23.27 -14.15
C ILE A 49 -9.19 24.42 -14.14
N ARG A 50 -8.72 25.68 -14.18
CA ARG A 50 -9.59 26.86 -14.28
C ARG A 50 -10.34 26.94 -15.61
N GLY A 51 -9.76 26.38 -16.67
CA GLY A 51 -10.40 26.18 -17.97
C GLY A 51 -11.40 25.02 -18.02
N GLY A 52 -11.54 24.25 -16.93
CA GLY A 52 -12.48 23.13 -16.84
C GLY A 52 -11.91 21.79 -17.32
N GLY A 53 -10.59 21.67 -17.50
CA GLY A 53 -9.93 20.44 -17.94
C GLY A 53 -8.95 19.85 -16.92
N ILE A 54 -8.62 18.58 -17.06
CA ILE A 54 -7.52 17.89 -16.37
C ILE A 54 -6.89 16.86 -17.30
N PHE A 55 -5.58 16.92 -17.50
CA PHE A 55 -4.86 16.08 -18.46
C PHE A 55 -5.41 16.24 -19.90
N GLU A 56 -6.16 15.28 -20.43
CA GLU A 56 -6.80 15.31 -21.76
C GLU A 56 -8.33 15.30 -21.68
N PHE A 57 -8.89 15.47 -20.47
CA PHE A 57 -10.32 15.28 -20.21
C PHE A 57 -11.00 16.54 -19.68
N ASP A 58 -12.29 16.68 -19.98
CA ASP A 58 -13.15 17.68 -19.36
C ASP A 58 -13.54 17.27 -17.93
N ILE A 59 -13.55 18.24 -17.02
CA ILE A 59 -13.99 18.05 -15.65
C ILE A 59 -15.51 17.86 -15.65
N THR A 60 -15.94 16.63 -15.42
CA THR A 60 -17.35 16.25 -15.35
C THR A 60 -17.63 15.49 -14.04
N PRO A 61 -18.89 15.48 -13.56
CA PRO A 61 -19.27 14.68 -12.39
C PRO A 61 -18.92 13.19 -12.55
N ALA A 62 -19.05 12.66 -13.78
CA ALA A 62 -18.69 11.29 -14.09
C ALA A 62 -17.19 11.03 -13.92
N LEU A 63 -16.33 11.89 -14.49
CA LEU A 63 -14.88 11.76 -14.34
C LEU A 63 -14.44 11.87 -12.87
N MET A 64 -14.99 12.83 -12.13
CA MET A 64 -14.68 12.99 -10.70
C MET A 64 -15.11 11.75 -9.89
N THR A 65 -16.24 11.13 -10.26
CA THR A 65 -16.68 9.87 -9.64
C THR A 65 -15.71 8.72 -9.93
N VAL A 66 -15.19 8.64 -11.16
CA VAL A 66 -14.16 7.64 -11.52
C VAL A 66 -12.91 7.85 -10.66
N PHE A 67 -12.44 9.08 -10.48
CA PHE A 67 -11.30 9.35 -9.61
C PHE A 67 -11.57 8.93 -8.17
N VAL A 68 -12.74 9.22 -7.60
CA VAL A 68 -13.12 8.76 -6.25
C VAL A 68 -13.08 7.24 -6.14
N VAL A 69 -13.58 6.51 -7.14
CA VAL A 69 -13.53 5.03 -7.14
C VAL A 69 -12.09 4.55 -7.19
N VAL A 70 -11.26 5.14 -8.07
CA VAL A 70 -9.85 4.77 -8.21
C VAL A 70 -9.08 5.10 -6.93
N VAL A 71 -9.11 6.30 -6.37
CA VAL A 71 -8.36 6.57 -5.12
C VAL A 71 -9.00 5.94 -3.88
N GLY A 72 -10.30 5.60 -3.95
CA GLY A 72 -11.04 4.95 -2.88
C GLY A 72 -10.60 3.52 -2.61
N ILE A 73 -10.18 2.77 -3.64
CA ILE A 73 -9.68 1.39 -3.47
C ILE A 73 -8.47 1.32 -2.52
N PRO A 74 -7.35 2.02 -2.75
CA PRO A 74 -6.19 1.97 -1.86
C PRO A 74 -6.49 2.55 -0.48
N ALA A 75 -7.35 3.58 -0.39
CA ALA A 75 -7.82 4.09 0.88
C ALA A 75 -8.59 3.03 1.70
N LEU A 76 -9.50 2.28 1.06
CA LEU A 76 -10.21 1.17 1.68
C LEU A 76 -9.28 0.00 2.04
N MET A 77 -8.25 -0.25 1.23
CA MET A 77 -7.26 -1.29 1.50
C MET A 77 -6.52 -1.09 2.82
N VAL A 78 -6.38 0.14 3.30
CA VAL A 78 -5.86 0.42 4.65
C VAL A 78 -6.69 -0.28 5.71
N MET A 79 -8.01 -0.07 5.70
CA MET A 79 -8.94 -0.68 6.65
C MET A 79 -9.11 -2.18 6.39
N LEU A 80 -9.30 -2.58 5.13
CA LEU A 80 -9.56 -3.97 4.75
C LEU A 80 -8.37 -4.88 5.06
N SER A 81 -7.14 -4.37 5.01
CA SER A 81 -5.95 -5.11 5.42
C SER A 81 -5.95 -5.48 6.90
N MET A 82 -6.71 -4.78 7.74
CA MET A 82 -6.87 -5.08 9.16
C MET A 82 -8.13 -5.89 9.45
N ALA A 83 -9.21 -5.68 8.69
CA ALA A 83 -10.52 -6.25 8.96
C ALA A 83 -10.75 -7.64 8.30
N LEU A 84 -10.18 -7.88 7.11
CA LEU A 84 -10.48 -9.08 6.34
C LEU A 84 -9.81 -10.35 6.92
N PRO A 85 -10.47 -11.51 6.87
CA PRO A 85 -9.85 -12.80 7.17
C PRO A 85 -8.62 -13.05 6.31
N ALA A 86 -7.58 -13.65 6.88
CA ALA A 86 -6.25 -13.77 6.26
C ALA A 86 -6.26 -14.31 4.82
N ARG A 87 -7.12 -15.30 4.52
CA ARG A 87 -7.23 -15.89 3.17
C ARG A 87 -7.73 -14.88 2.14
N VAL A 88 -8.81 -14.17 2.45
CA VAL A 88 -9.42 -13.16 1.57
C VAL A 88 -8.49 -11.95 1.45
N ASN A 89 -7.98 -11.49 2.59
CA ASN A 89 -7.06 -10.37 2.69
C ASN A 89 -5.83 -10.54 1.78
N ARG A 90 -5.22 -11.74 1.82
CA ARG A 90 -4.11 -12.10 0.94
C ARG A 90 -4.47 -12.00 -0.54
N ALA A 91 -5.59 -12.59 -0.95
CA ALA A 91 -6.01 -12.59 -2.35
C ALA A 91 -6.29 -11.18 -2.86
N VAL A 92 -7.04 -10.39 -2.07
CA VAL A 92 -7.36 -9.00 -2.41
C VAL A 92 -6.10 -8.15 -2.51
N ASN A 93 -5.17 -8.23 -1.55
CA ASN A 93 -3.92 -7.49 -1.61
C ASN A 93 -3.08 -7.81 -2.85
N LEU A 94 -2.99 -9.08 -3.24
CA LEU A 94 -2.24 -9.47 -4.44
C LEU A 94 -2.87 -8.88 -5.71
N VAL A 95 -4.19 -9.01 -5.87
CA VAL A 95 -4.92 -8.49 -7.03
C VAL A 95 -4.81 -6.97 -7.10
N VAL A 96 -5.14 -6.28 -6.00
CA VAL A 96 -5.16 -4.82 -5.97
C VAL A 96 -3.75 -4.26 -6.17
N ALA A 97 -2.73 -4.79 -5.48
CA ALA A 97 -1.35 -4.32 -5.68
C ALA A 97 -0.88 -4.50 -7.14
N SER A 98 -1.22 -5.62 -7.77
CA SER A 98 -0.89 -5.85 -9.18
C SER A 98 -1.61 -4.89 -10.14
N LEU A 99 -2.87 -4.58 -9.89
CA LEU A 99 -3.63 -3.61 -10.70
C LEU A 99 -3.14 -2.17 -10.51
N TYR A 100 -2.63 -1.82 -9.33
CA TYR A 100 -2.14 -0.46 -9.06
C TYR A 100 -0.77 -0.15 -9.64
N ILE A 101 0.04 -1.16 -9.98
CA ILE A 101 1.33 -0.94 -10.64
C ILE A 101 1.14 -0.20 -11.98
N PRO A 102 0.33 -0.68 -12.95
CA PRO A 102 0.12 0.05 -14.19
C PRO A 102 -0.59 1.40 -13.98
N VAL A 103 -1.50 1.51 -13.00
CA VAL A 103 -2.16 2.79 -12.66
C VAL A 103 -1.12 3.83 -12.22
N THR A 104 -0.20 3.45 -11.34
CA THR A 104 0.90 4.32 -10.88
C THR A 104 1.81 4.73 -12.03
N VAL A 105 2.18 3.78 -12.89
CA VAL A 105 3.06 4.05 -14.04
C VAL A 105 2.39 4.99 -15.05
N PHE A 106 1.07 4.88 -15.21
CA PHE A 106 0.30 5.76 -16.10
C PHE A 106 0.38 7.24 -15.69
N ASN A 107 0.69 7.57 -14.43
CA ASN A 107 0.83 8.96 -14.01
C ASN A 107 1.94 9.73 -14.74
N ALA A 108 2.92 9.03 -15.36
CA ALA A 108 3.92 9.67 -16.21
C ALA A 108 3.46 9.88 -17.67
N ALA A 109 2.24 9.47 -18.03
CA ALA A 109 1.72 9.65 -19.38
C ALA A 109 1.66 11.15 -19.73
N GLY A 110 2.20 11.51 -20.89
CA GLY A 110 2.28 12.90 -21.35
C GLY A 110 3.31 13.78 -20.61
N ALA A 111 4.07 13.22 -19.65
CA ALA A 111 5.12 13.98 -18.97
C ALA A 111 6.28 14.35 -19.91
N SER A 112 6.79 15.57 -19.79
CA SER A 112 7.98 16.01 -20.53
C SER A 112 9.27 15.46 -19.89
N TRP A 113 10.35 15.42 -20.67
CA TRP A 113 11.66 14.99 -20.19
C TRP A 113 12.21 15.85 -19.05
N ASP A 114 11.81 17.13 -18.95
CA ASP A 114 12.23 18.02 -17.87
C ASP A 114 11.72 17.54 -16.49
N TRP A 115 10.61 16.78 -16.47
CA TRP A 115 10.04 16.19 -15.26
C TRP A 115 10.45 14.73 -15.04
N ALA A 116 11.33 14.17 -15.87
CA ALA A 116 11.66 12.73 -15.83
C ALA A 116 12.23 12.28 -14.47
N VAL A 117 13.05 13.11 -13.82
CA VAL A 117 13.60 12.80 -12.48
C VAL A 117 12.49 12.82 -11.43
N TYR A 118 11.58 13.79 -11.49
CA TYR A 118 10.43 13.89 -10.59
C TYR A 118 9.53 12.65 -10.70
N TYR A 119 9.06 12.35 -11.92
CA TYR A 119 8.18 11.20 -12.18
C TYR A 119 8.87 9.88 -11.88
N GLY A 120 10.11 9.69 -12.34
CA GLY A 120 10.88 8.47 -12.09
C GLY A 120 11.11 8.21 -10.60
N PHE A 121 11.37 9.26 -9.81
CA PHE A 121 11.60 9.12 -8.38
C PHE A 121 10.33 8.72 -7.62
N HIS A 122 9.22 9.46 -7.80
CA HIS A 122 8.02 9.15 -7.03
C HIS A 122 7.36 7.84 -7.48
N ILE A 123 7.27 7.59 -8.79
CA ILE A 123 6.74 6.32 -9.34
C ILE A 123 7.60 5.16 -8.85
N GLY A 124 8.92 5.35 -8.80
CA GLY A 124 9.84 4.37 -8.22
C GLY A 124 9.47 4.01 -6.78
N LEU A 125 9.25 5.00 -5.92
CA LEU A 125 8.86 4.78 -4.52
C LEU A 125 7.48 4.12 -4.39
N GLU A 126 6.50 4.55 -5.17
CA GLU A 126 5.14 4.01 -5.17
C GLU A 126 5.13 2.54 -5.63
N VAL A 127 5.86 2.22 -6.70
CA VAL A 127 6.03 0.86 -7.20
C VAL A 127 6.79 -0.01 -6.18
N LEU A 128 7.78 0.53 -5.48
CA LEU A 128 8.47 -0.19 -4.40
C LEU A 128 7.52 -0.52 -3.24
N LEU A 129 6.62 0.40 -2.86
CA LEU A 129 5.58 0.15 -1.86
C LEU A 129 4.59 -0.93 -2.34
N LEU A 130 4.14 -0.86 -3.60
CA LEU A 130 3.26 -1.87 -4.18
C LEU A 130 3.93 -3.25 -4.27
N ALA A 131 5.20 -3.29 -4.64
CA ALA A 131 6.01 -4.51 -4.64
C ALA A 131 6.17 -5.07 -3.21
N PHE A 132 6.36 -4.21 -2.21
CA PHE A 132 6.40 -4.60 -0.81
C PHE A 132 5.08 -5.19 -0.32
N ILE A 133 3.94 -4.56 -0.66
CA ILE A 133 2.59 -5.07 -0.36
C ILE A 133 2.42 -6.45 -0.99
N TRP A 134 2.71 -6.57 -2.28
CA TRP A 134 2.59 -7.80 -3.04
C TRP A 134 3.45 -8.92 -2.43
N ARG A 135 4.72 -8.62 -2.15
CA ARG A 135 5.67 -9.55 -1.53
C ARG A 135 5.18 -10.02 -0.17
N SER A 136 4.73 -9.08 0.68
CA SER A 136 4.24 -9.35 2.03
C SER A 136 3.02 -10.27 2.01
N ALA A 137 2.05 -9.99 1.14
CA ALA A 137 0.88 -10.83 0.95
C ALA A 137 1.26 -12.21 0.36
N TRP A 138 2.20 -12.26 -0.59
CA TRP A 138 2.63 -13.51 -1.21
C TRP A 138 3.24 -14.48 -0.21
N THR A 139 4.14 -13.99 0.66
CA THR A 139 4.84 -14.78 1.69
C THR A 139 4.05 -15.10 2.93
N TRP A 140 2.81 -14.60 3.04
CA TRP A 140 2.00 -14.84 4.23
C TRP A 140 1.85 -16.35 4.47
N PRO A 141 2.27 -16.86 5.67
CA PRO A 141 2.19 -18.28 6.00
C PRO A 141 0.77 -18.84 5.83
N ARG A 142 0.67 -20.02 5.20
CA ARG A 142 -0.61 -20.67 4.84
C ARG A 142 -1.22 -21.52 5.97
N THR A 143 -0.46 -21.79 7.02
CA THR A 143 -0.84 -22.68 8.12
C THR A 143 -0.73 -21.93 9.43
N ALA A 144 -1.69 -22.15 10.35
CA ALA A 144 -1.57 -21.67 11.73
C ALA A 144 -0.20 -22.07 12.28
N SER A 145 0.48 -21.13 12.94
CA SER A 145 1.78 -21.37 13.56
C SER A 145 1.74 -22.68 14.37
N PRO A 146 2.75 -23.57 14.27
CA PRO A 146 2.81 -24.80 15.07
C PRO A 146 2.64 -24.56 16.58
N ALA A 147 2.94 -23.35 17.06
CA ALA A 147 2.70 -22.92 18.43
C ALA A 147 1.22 -22.96 18.87
N ILE A 148 0.26 -22.81 17.94
CA ILE A 148 -1.17 -22.93 18.23
C ILE A 148 -1.59 -24.41 18.25
N MET A 149 -0.96 -25.26 17.44
CA MET A 149 -1.22 -26.71 17.46
C MET A 149 -0.65 -27.40 18.70
N ALA A 150 0.49 -26.94 19.21
CA ALA A 150 1.11 -27.48 20.42
C ALA A 150 0.35 -27.10 21.72
N ALA A 151 -0.55 -26.13 21.65
CA ALA A 151 -1.38 -25.69 22.78
C ALA A 151 -2.76 -26.36 22.84
N SER A 152 -3.06 -27.31 21.94
CA SER A 152 -4.29 -28.10 21.99
C SER A 152 -4.07 -29.39 22.81
N PRO A 153 -4.64 -29.53 24.03
CA PRO A 153 -4.36 -30.66 24.93
C PRO A 153 -5.01 -31.99 24.51
N ASP A 154 -5.79 -32.05 23.43
CA ASP A 154 -6.78 -33.12 23.25
C ASP A 154 -6.30 -34.37 22.47
N ARG A 155 -4.99 -34.62 22.34
CA ARG A 155 -4.50 -35.82 21.61
C ARG A 155 -3.88 -36.93 22.46
N GLU A 156 -3.75 -36.74 23.78
CA GLU A 156 -3.12 -37.75 24.63
C GLU A 156 -4.12 -38.72 25.29
N ALA A 157 -5.41 -38.40 25.33
CA ALA A 157 -6.43 -39.22 26.02
C ALA A 157 -7.09 -40.33 25.18
N ALA A 158 -6.75 -40.49 23.89
CA ALA A 158 -7.40 -41.46 23.01
C ALA A 158 -6.58 -42.74 22.74
N ARG A 159 -5.54 -43.01 23.55
CA ARG A 159 -4.69 -44.21 23.46
C ARG A 159 -4.50 -44.92 24.80
N ILE A 160 -5.57 -45.07 25.57
CA ILE A 160 -5.62 -46.01 26.70
C ILE A 160 -6.85 -46.90 26.53
#